data_AF-A0A835GWB4-F1
#
_entry.id   AF-A0A835GWB4-F1
#
_cell.length_a   1.000
_cell.length_b   1.000
_cell.length_c   1.000
_cell.angle_alpha   90.00
_cell.angle_beta   90.00
_cell.angle_gamma   90.00
#
_symmetry.space_group_name_H-M   'P 1'
#
loop_
_entity.id
_entity.type
_entity.pdbx_description
1 polymer ?
#
loop_
_entity_poly.entity_id
_entity_poly.type
_entity_poly.pdbx_seq_one_letter_code
_entity_poly.pdbx_strand_id
1 'polypeptide(L)'
;MDQDMFKGKLCVTGASGYLASWLVKRLLLSGYHVKGTVRDPGNQKKLAHLWQLEGAKERLELVKDGVFHTASPVLGDPKARPSPLTCIYAEILDPAIKGTLNALRSCKKNPLLTRVILTSSSATVRVRDDFDPNVPLDESSWSSVELCERLQSGSLPRDLCSTASDVLGLLRGASDKFSWHGMMEGWAIYIYEEVNAHGRYLCSSRVLDNTDLVSFLAKRYPSLPSPVAHTKH
;
A
#
# COMPACT_ATOMS: atom_id res chain seq x y z
N MET A 1 8.50 -24.65 -29.73
CA MET A 1 8.71 -25.09 -28.34
C MET A 1 9.53 -24.00 -27.69
N ASP A 2 8.86 -22.98 -27.17
CA ASP A 2 9.55 -21.90 -26.46
C ASP A 2 9.90 -22.43 -25.07
N GLN A 3 11.21 -22.56 -24.81
CA GLN A 3 11.69 -22.81 -23.47
C GLN A 3 11.37 -21.55 -22.65
N ASP A 4 10.44 -21.71 -21.71
CA ASP A 4 9.99 -20.69 -20.77
C ASP A 4 11.20 -20.24 -19.92
N MET A 5 11.92 -19.21 -20.41
CA MET A 5 13.14 -18.73 -19.78
C MET A 5 12.74 -17.91 -18.56
N PHE A 6 12.86 -18.50 -17.37
CA PHE A 6 12.52 -17.85 -16.11
C PHE A 6 13.27 -16.51 -15.95
N LYS A 7 12.53 -15.41 -15.75
CA LYS A 7 13.09 -14.04 -15.65
C LYS A 7 13.97 -13.79 -14.41
N GLY A 8 13.98 -14.71 -13.44
CA GLY A 8 14.78 -14.63 -12.22
C GLY A 8 13.97 -14.89 -10.95
N LYS A 9 14.59 -14.69 -9.78
CA LYS A 9 13.98 -14.89 -8.47
C LYS A 9 13.88 -13.57 -7.71
N LEU A 10 12.68 -13.24 -7.23
CA LEU A 10 12.37 -12.03 -6.49
C LEU A 10 11.80 -12.36 -5.11
N CYS A 11 12.02 -11.48 -4.15
CA CYS A 11 11.44 -11.59 -2.82
C CYS A 11 10.34 -10.54 -2.65
N VAL A 12 9.14 -11.00 -2.23
CA VAL A 12 8.04 -10.12 -1.87
C VAL A 12 7.70 -10.37 -0.42
N THR A 13 7.59 -9.30 0.34
CA THR A 13 7.47 -9.41 1.79
C THR A 13 6.14 -8.94 2.30
N GLY A 14 5.60 -9.62 3.30
CA GLY A 14 4.19 -9.49 3.64
C GLY A 14 3.30 -9.95 2.48
N ALA A 15 3.69 -11.04 1.80
CA ALA A 15 3.10 -11.51 0.54
C ALA A 15 1.58 -11.72 0.59
N SER A 16 1.04 -12.01 1.77
CA SER A 16 -0.42 -12.17 1.99
C SER A 16 -1.17 -10.85 2.20
N GLY A 17 -0.49 -9.70 2.07
CA GLY A 17 -1.08 -8.37 2.16
C GLY A 17 -1.84 -8.00 0.89
N TYR A 18 -2.73 -7.01 0.99
CA TYR A 18 -3.59 -6.61 -0.13
C TYR A 18 -2.79 -6.27 -1.39
N LEU A 19 -1.93 -5.25 -1.34
CA LEU A 19 -1.08 -4.88 -2.49
C LEU A 19 -0.06 -5.97 -2.86
N ALA A 20 0.51 -6.64 -1.86
CA ALA A 20 1.55 -7.63 -2.06
C ALA A 20 1.02 -8.87 -2.82
N SER A 21 -0.20 -9.33 -2.53
CA SER A 21 -0.80 -10.49 -3.21
C SER A 21 -1.02 -10.23 -4.71
N TRP A 22 -1.42 -9.02 -5.09
CA TRP A 22 -1.50 -8.60 -6.49
C TRP A 22 -0.13 -8.50 -7.14
N LEU A 23 0.89 -8.00 -6.43
CA LEU A 23 2.26 -7.99 -6.93
C LEU A 23 2.78 -9.42 -7.17
N VAL A 24 2.55 -10.35 -6.23
CA VAL A 24 2.90 -11.77 -6.39
C VAL A 24 2.23 -12.34 -7.64
N LYS A 25 0.92 -12.12 -7.81
CA LYS A 25 0.19 -12.56 -9.01
C LYS A 25 0.85 -12.05 -10.30
N ARG A 26 1.12 -10.74 -10.38
CA ARG A 26 1.72 -10.13 -11.58
C ARG A 26 3.13 -10.66 -11.85
N LEU A 27 3.94 -10.87 -10.81
CA LEU A 27 5.29 -11.44 -10.93
C LEU A 27 5.25 -12.89 -11.45
N LEU A 28 4.36 -13.72 -10.91
CA LEU A 28 4.18 -15.11 -11.36
C LEU A 28 3.73 -15.18 -12.83
N LEU A 29 2.78 -14.32 -13.22
CA LEU A 29 2.32 -14.19 -14.61
C LEU A 29 3.39 -13.65 -15.55
N SER A 30 4.37 -12.90 -15.03
CA SER A 30 5.49 -12.36 -15.80
C SER A 30 6.69 -13.34 -15.88
N GLY A 31 6.54 -14.56 -15.35
CA GLY A 31 7.57 -15.60 -15.42
C GLY A 31 8.64 -15.56 -14.33
N TYR A 32 8.43 -14.78 -13.25
CA TYR A 32 9.37 -14.75 -12.12
C TYR A 32 9.10 -15.87 -11.10
N HIS A 33 10.17 -16.30 -10.43
CA HIS A 33 10.07 -17.03 -9.17
C HIS A 33 9.90 -16.06 -8.02
N VAL A 34 8.93 -16.31 -7.15
CA VAL A 34 8.59 -15.42 -6.04
C VAL A 34 8.83 -16.13 -4.72
N LYS A 35 9.73 -15.58 -3.90
CA LYS A 35 9.88 -15.93 -2.49
C LYS A 35 9.06 -14.96 -1.64
N GLY A 36 7.87 -15.40 -1.23
CA GLY A 36 6.92 -14.63 -0.45
C GLY A 36 7.13 -14.80 1.05
N THR A 37 7.17 -13.71 1.82
CA THR A 37 7.32 -13.78 3.29
C THR A 37 5.97 -13.56 3.96
N VAL A 38 5.62 -14.44 4.89
CA VAL A 38 4.34 -14.43 5.60
C VAL A 38 4.56 -14.80 7.06
N ARG A 39 3.70 -14.33 7.97
CA ARG A 39 3.87 -14.57 9.43
C ARG A 39 3.79 -16.04 9.80
N ASP A 40 2.96 -16.81 9.08
CA ASP A 40 2.75 -18.23 9.32
C ASP A 40 2.46 -18.95 7.98
N PRO A 41 3.47 -19.59 7.36
CA PRO A 41 3.30 -20.38 6.14
C PRO A 41 2.37 -21.59 6.31
N GLY A 42 2.16 -22.06 7.54
CA GLY A 42 1.26 -23.17 7.84
C GLY A 42 -0.23 -22.78 7.78
N ASN A 43 -0.55 -21.48 7.75
CA ASN A 43 -1.93 -21.01 7.75
C ASN A 43 -2.59 -21.10 6.37
N GLN A 44 -2.91 -22.32 5.95
CA GLN A 44 -3.47 -22.63 4.64
C GLN A 44 -4.73 -21.81 4.33
N LYS A 45 -5.61 -21.60 5.32
CA LYS A 45 -6.85 -20.81 5.14
C LYS A 45 -6.54 -19.37 4.75
N LYS A 46 -5.59 -18.73 5.45
CA LYS A 46 -5.20 -17.34 5.15
C LYS A 46 -4.46 -17.23 3.83
N LEU A 47 -3.67 -18.25 3.48
CA LEU A 47 -2.78 -18.24 2.31
C LEU A 47 -3.42 -18.85 1.05
N ALA A 48 -4.64 -19.39 1.14
CA ALA A 48 -5.33 -20.03 0.02
C ALA A 48 -5.37 -19.15 -1.25
N HIS A 49 -5.56 -17.84 -1.08
CA HIS A 49 -5.59 -16.89 -2.20
C HIS A 49 -4.26 -16.79 -2.96
N LEU A 50 -3.11 -17.05 -2.31
CA LEU A 50 -1.80 -17.06 -2.97
C LEU A 50 -1.55 -18.37 -3.70
N TRP A 51 -1.97 -19.50 -3.12
CA TRP A 51 -1.80 -20.82 -3.73
C TRP A 51 -2.72 -21.07 -4.93
N GLN A 52 -3.80 -20.30 -5.06
CA GLN A 52 -4.70 -20.32 -6.21
C GLN A 52 -4.20 -19.47 -7.39
N LEU A 53 -3.08 -18.75 -7.23
CA LEU A 53 -2.50 -17.96 -8.33
C LEU A 53 -1.89 -18.88 -9.38
N GLU A 54 -2.05 -18.49 -10.64
CA GLU A 54 -1.42 -19.17 -11.77
C GLU A 54 0.11 -19.13 -11.61
N GLY A 55 0.76 -20.29 -11.79
CA GLY A 55 2.21 -20.46 -11.60
C GLY A 55 2.66 -20.58 -10.13
N ALA A 56 1.76 -20.51 -9.15
CA ALA A 56 2.15 -20.56 -7.74
C ALA A 56 2.73 -21.93 -7.33
N LYS A 57 2.20 -23.04 -7.84
CA LYS A 57 2.68 -24.38 -7.48
C LYS A 57 4.13 -24.60 -7.91
N GLU A 58 4.53 -23.97 -9.00
CA GLU A 58 5.83 -24.12 -9.64
C GLU A 58 6.83 -23.05 -9.16
N ARG A 59 6.34 -21.82 -8.92
CA ARG A 59 7.21 -20.63 -8.77
C ARG A 59 7.00 -19.82 -7.49
N LEU A 60 6.05 -20.17 -6.61
CA LEU A 60 5.84 -19.49 -5.32
C LEU A 60 6.41 -20.30 -4.15
N GLU A 61 7.31 -19.69 -3.39
CA GLU A 61 7.86 -20.22 -2.14
C GLU A 61 7.44 -19.32 -0.98
N LEU A 62 6.64 -19.82 -0.03
CA LEU A 62 6.25 -19.07 1.16
C LEU A 62 7.12 -19.42 2.37
N VAL A 63 7.73 -18.40 2.99
CA VAL A 63 8.62 -18.56 4.14
C VAL A 63 8.16 -17.75 5.35
N LYS A 64 8.41 -18.30 6.55
CA LYS A 64 8.01 -17.73 7.84
C LYS A 64 8.80 -16.47 8.19
N ASP A 65 10.01 -16.37 7.64
CA ASP A 65 10.92 -15.28 7.89
C ASP A 65 11.44 -14.74 6.56
N GLY A 66 11.11 -13.49 6.29
CA GLY A 66 11.86 -12.69 5.36
C GLY A 66 11.52 -11.23 5.55
N VAL A 67 12.60 -10.48 5.63
CA VAL A 67 12.66 -9.23 6.35
C VAL A 67 12.39 -8.09 5.37
N PHE A 68 11.21 -7.86 4.80
CA PHE A 68 11.00 -6.60 4.05
C PHE A 68 9.56 -6.09 4.19
N HIS A 69 9.36 -4.85 3.80
CA HIS A 69 8.22 -4.03 4.17
C HIS A 69 7.34 -3.75 2.95
N THR A 70 6.22 -4.47 2.86
CA THR A 70 4.95 -3.89 2.34
C THR A 70 3.92 -3.73 3.46
N ALA A 71 4.33 -4.07 4.69
CA ALA A 71 3.47 -4.11 5.86
C ALA A 71 3.44 -2.74 6.53
N SER A 72 2.56 -1.86 6.07
CA SER A 72 2.07 -0.81 6.96
C SER A 72 1.46 -1.50 8.18
N PRO A 73 1.92 -1.23 9.41
CA PRO A 73 1.24 -1.69 10.60
C PRO A 73 -0.20 -1.17 10.54
N VAL A 74 -1.15 -2.04 10.86
CA VAL A 74 -2.56 -1.67 11.04
C VAL A 74 -2.84 -1.83 12.53
N LEU A 75 -3.40 -0.79 13.15
CA LEU A 75 -3.77 -0.81 14.56
C LEU A 75 -4.76 -1.96 14.85
N GLY A 76 -4.61 -2.60 16.02
CA GLY A 76 -5.52 -3.66 16.50
C GLY A 76 -6.74 -3.12 17.27
N ASP A 77 -7.45 -4.02 17.99
CA ASP A 77 -8.72 -3.71 18.69
C ASP A 77 -8.63 -2.45 19.59
N PRO A 78 -9.50 -1.44 19.36
CA PRO A 78 -9.54 -0.18 20.10
C PRO A 78 -9.89 -0.29 21.58
N LYS A 79 -10.55 -1.37 22.02
CA LYS A 79 -11.18 -1.44 23.36
C LYS A 79 -10.21 -1.72 24.51
N ALA A 80 -8.92 -1.91 24.25
CA ALA A 80 -7.99 -2.49 25.21
C ALA A 80 -6.89 -1.55 25.74
N ARG A 81 -6.92 -0.21 25.53
CA ARG A 81 -5.69 0.61 25.73
C ARG A 81 -5.81 1.97 26.43
N PRO A 82 -4.76 2.38 27.18
CA PRO A 82 -4.54 3.74 27.68
C PRO A 82 -4.06 4.69 26.55
N SER A 83 -3.96 6.00 26.86
CA SER A 83 -3.95 7.18 25.98
C SER A 83 -3.40 7.06 24.52
N PRO A 84 -3.99 7.79 23.53
CA PRO A 84 -3.79 7.56 22.08
C PRO A 84 -2.36 7.73 21.53
N LEU A 85 -1.56 8.64 22.10
CA LEU A 85 -0.27 9.05 21.53
C LEU A 85 0.84 8.01 21.70
N THR A 86 0.95 7.43 22.89
CA THR A 86 1.95 6.38 23.21
C THR A 86 1.73 5.12 22.36
N CYS A 87 0.49 4.88 21.92
CA CYS A 87 0.10 3.74 21.09
C CYS A 87 0.59 3.89 19.63
N ILE A 88 0.50 5.07 19.02
CA ILE A 88 0.91 5.27 17.60
C ILE A 88 2.41 5.06 17.42
N TYR A 89 3.23 5.62 18.30
CA TYR A 89 4.69 5.46 18.21
C TYR A 89 5.11 4.01 18.39
N ALA A 90 4.66 3.36 19.48
CA ALA A 90 5.08 2.00 19.82
C ALA A 90 4.49 0.93 18.89
N GLU A 91 3.27 1.10 18.36
CA GLU A 91 2.58 0.07 17.58
C GLU A 91 2.65 0.29 16.06
N ILE A 92 2.91 1.52 15.60
CA ILE A 92 3.00 1.84 14.18
C ILE A 92 4.41 2.29 13.80
N LEU A 93 4.89 3.40 14.36
CA LEU A 93 6.10 4.04 13.86
C LEU A 93 7.34 3.17 14.11
N ASP A 94 7.52 2.72 15.34
CA ASP A 94 8.64 1.88 15.74
C ASP A 94 8.71 0.57 14.93
N PRO A 95 7.62 -0.21 14.80
CA PRO A 95 7.61 -1.41 13.96
C PRO A 95 7.88 -1.11 12.48
N ALA A 96 7.39 0.01 11.95
CA ALA A 96 7.65 0.39 10.55
C ALA A 96 9.13 0.72 10.32
N ILE A 97 9.74 1.52 11.21
CA ILE A 97 11.16 1.89 11.15
C ILE A 97 12.03 0.65 11.34
N LYS A 98 11.82 -0.10 12.44
CA LYS A 98 12.61 -1.30 12.76
C LYS A 98 12.45 -2.37 11.68
N GLY A 99 11.23 -2.57 11.17
CA GLY A 99 10.95 -3.48 10.07
C GLY A 99 11.72 -3.10 8.82
N THR A 100 11.66 -1.84 8.39
CA THR A 100 12.36 -1.33 7.20
C THR A 100 13.89 -1.34 7.36
N LEU A 101 14.43 -1.01 8.54
CA LEU A 101 15.87 -1.05 8.76
C LEU A 101 16.42 -2.48 8.81
N ASN A 102 15.71 -3.39 9.50
CA ASN A 102 16.10 -4.80 9.54
C ASN A 102 16.13 -5.38 8.11
N ALA A 103 15.18 -4.91 7.30
CA ALA A 103 15.08 -5.25 5.92
C ALA A 103 16.32 -4.82 5.15
N LEU A 104 16.56 -3.52 5.05
CA LEU A 104 17.71 -2.99 4.32
C LEU A 104 19.04 -3.60 4.80
N ARG A 105 19.20 -3.87 6.10
CA ARG A 105 20.36 -4.59 6.67
C ARG A 105 20.49 -6.02 6.15
N SER A 106 19.39 -6.75 5.98
CA SER A 106 19.40 -8.10 5.42
C SER A 106 19.72 -8.09 3.93
N CYS A 107 19.20 -7.11 3.19
CA CYS A 107 19.53 -6.90 1.78
C CYS A 107 21.03 -6.66 1.59
N LYS A 108 21.62 -5.81 2.44
CA LYS A 108 23.05 -5.48 2.42
C LYS A 108 23.96 -6.71 2.60
N LYS A 109 23.49 -7.79 3.23
CA LYS A 109 24.26 -9.02 3.43
C LYS A 109 24.32 -9.90 2.17
N ASN A 110 23.46 -9.65 1.17
CA ASN A 110 23.43 -10.43 -0.05
C ASN A 110 24.14 -9.67 -1.19
N PRO A 111 25.35 -10.08 -1.60
CA PRO A 111 26.10 -9.37 -2.65
C PRO A 111 25.47 -9.52 -4.04
N LEU A 112 24.57 -10.48 -4.25
CA LEU A 112 23.86 -10.69 -5.52
C LEU A 112 22.62 -9.81 -5.67
N LEU A 113 22.21 -9.12 -4.60
CA LEU A 113 21.05 -8.25 -4.65
C LEU A 113 21.40 -6.94 -5.36
N THR A 114 20.71 -6.68 -6.46
CA THR A 114 20.96 -5.51 -7.32
C THR A 114 20.04 -4.34 -7.00
N ARG A 115 18.82 -4.60 -6.53
CA ARG A 115 17.78 -3.57 -6.38
C ARG A 115 16.81 -3.89 -5.24
N VAL A 116 16.40 -2.84 -4.52
CA VAL A 116 15.33 -2.88 -3.52
C VAL A 116 14.27 -1.86 -3.91
N ILE A 117 13.02 -2.29 -3.97
CA ILE A 117 11.87 -1.40 -4.15
C ILE A 117 11.14 -1.32 -2.82
N LEU A 118 11.03 -0.11 -2.28
CA LEU A 118 10.33 0.17 -1.04
C LEU A 118 8.96 0.79 -1.35
N THR A 119 7.90 0.17 -0.85
CA THR A 119 6.56 0.76 -0.92
C THR A 119 6.41 1.83 0.16
N SER A 120 6.34 3.09 -0.26
CA SER A 120 6.00 4.24 0.60
C SER A 120 4.52 4.62 0.46
N SER A 121 4.11 5.74 1.06
CA SER A 121 2.74 6.26 1.01
C SER A 121 2.71 7.71 0.55
N SER A 122 1.61 8.14 -0.08
CA SER A 122 1.35 9.56 -0.38
C SER A 122 1.26 10.41 0.89
N ALA A 123 1.04 9.80 2.06
CA ALA A 123 1.15 10.47 3.35
C ALA A 123 2.55 11.10 3.59
N THR A 124 3.59 10.63 2.89
CA THR A 124 4.95 11.19 2.98
C THR A 124 5.17 12.47 2.18
N VAL A 125 4.19 12.92 1.39
CA VAL A 125 4.27 14.16 0.59
C VAL A 125 3.14 15.16 0.87
N ARG A 126 2.08 14.76 1.58
CA ARG A 126 0.83 15.53 1.72
C ARG A 126 0.71 16.37 2.98
N VAL A 127 1.43 16.01 4.05
CA VAL A 127 1.26 16.65 5.36
C VAL A 127 2.25 17.78 5.48
N ARG A 128 1.82 19.01 5.18
CA ARG A 128 2.70 20.17 5.12
C ARG A 128 1.96 21.46 5.44
N ASP A 129 2.70 22.44 5.96
CA ASP A 129 2.14 23.73 6.34
C ASP A 129 1.96 24.67 5.12
N ASP A 130 2.68 24.42 4.02
CA ASP A 130 2.70 25.19 2.77
C ASP A 130 1.73 24.65 1.71
N PHE A 131 0.54 24.19 2.12
CA PHE A 131 -0.44 23.65 1.17
C PHE A 131 -0.99 24.74 0.23
N ASP A 132 -0.63 24.66 -1.05
CA ASP A 132 -1.24 25.42 -2.14
C ASP A 132 -1.92 24.47 -3.14
N PRO A 133 -3.25 24.55 -3.34
CA PRO A 133 -3.97 23.68 -4.28
C PRO A 133 -3.57 23.88 -5.75
N ASN A 134 -2.89 24.98 -6.08
CA ASN A 134 -2.41 25.26 -7.43
C ASN A 134 -1.01 24.71 -7.70
N VAL A 135 -0.28 24.30 -6.65
CA VAL A 135 1.06 23.74 -6.78
C VAL A 135 0.96 22.22 -6.79
N PRO A 136 1.29 21.55 -7.92
CA PRO A 136 1.25 20.10 -7.98
C PRO A 136 2.31 19.49 -7.07
N LEU A 137 1.95 18.38 -6.42
CA LEU A 137 2.89 17.57 -5.65
C LEU A 137 3.74 16.71 -6.60
N ASP A 138 5.03 16.65 -6.33
CA ASP A 138 6.00 15.86 -7.10
C ASP A 138 6.91 15.02 -6.18
N GLU A 139 7.84 14.29 -6.78
CA GLU A 139 8.81 13.43 -6.09
C GLU A 139 9.79 14.20 -5.19
N SER A 140 9.91 15.53 -5.36
CA SER A 140 10.74 16.39 -4.51
C SER A 140 10.01 16.81 -3.23
N SER A 141 8.68 16.66 -3.19
CA SER A 141 7.84 17.03 -2.06
C SER A 141 8.01 16.09 -0.86
N TRP A 142 8.04 16.67 0.34
CA TRP A 142 8.04 15.94 1.62
C TRP A 142 7.02 16.51 2.60
N SER A 143 6.49 15.62 3.44
CA SER A 143 5.69 15.98 4.61
C SER A 143 6.56 16.52 5.74
N SER A 144 6.04 17.50 6.48
CA SER A 144 6.61 18.02 7.72
C SER A 144 6.46 16.98 8.84
N VAL A 145 7.59 16.53 9.39
CA VAL A 145 7.62 15.60 10.52
C VAL A 145 6.90 16.22 11.72
N GLU A 146 7.21 17.47 12.05
CA GLU A 146 6.60 18.19 13.17
C GLU A 146 5.07 18.27 13.03
N LEU A 147 4.58 18.56 11.82
CA LEU A 147 3.15 18.58 11.56
C LEU A 147 2.54 17.18 11.65
N CYS A 148 3.22 16.14 11.16
CA CYS A 148 2.78 14.76 11.35
C CYS A 148 2.64 14.40 12.83
N GLU A 149 3.61 14.77 13.68
CA GLU A 149 3.56 14.50 15.12
C GLU A 149 2.43 15.27 15.82
N ARG A 150 2.24 16.54 15.45
CA ARG A 150 1.12 17.37 15.91
C ARG A 150 -0.23 16.79 15.50
N LEU A 151 -0.38 16.38 14.24
CA LEU A 151 -1.63 15.80 13.73
C LEU A 151 -1.89 14.38 14.23
N GLN A 152 -0.85 13.60 14.54
CA GLN A 152 -1.00 12.31 15.22
C GLN A 152 -1.53 12.46 16.65
N SER A 153 -1.30 13.62 17.27
CA SER A 153 -1.96 14.01 18.54
C SER A 153 -3.46 14.27 18.35
N GLY A 154 -3.90 14.52 17.12
CA GLY A 154 -5.29 14.62 16.69
C GLY A 154 -5.71 13.45 15.80
N SER A 155 -5.82 12.26 16.38
CA SER A 155 -6.56 11.10 15.85
C SER A 155 -6.63 10.94 14.31
N LEU A 156 -5.67 10.25 13.71
CA LEU A 156 -5.87 9.68 12.38
C LEU A 156 -6.99 8.61 12.43
N PRO A 157 -7.90 8.55 11.43
CA PRO A 157 -9.00 7.60 11.42
C PRO A 157 -8.53 6.14 11.40
N ARG A 158 -9.34 5.28 12.03
CA ARG A 158 -8.89 4.04 12.71
C ARG A 158 -9.10 2.72 11.97
N ASP A 159 -9.57 2.66 10.72
CA ASP A 159 -9.84 1.38 10.05
C ASP A 159 -9.41 1.36 8.56
N LEU A 160 -9.31 0.14 7.99
CA LEU A 160 -8.85 -0.24 6.62
C LEU A 160 -8.75 0.91 5.61
N CYS A 161 -7.63 0.97 4.86
CA CYS A 161 -7.35 1.86 3.70
C CYS A 161 -8.46 2.91 3.54
N SER A 162 -8.36 4.03 4.26
CA SER A 162 -9.43 5.04 4.44
C SER A 162 -10.37 5.13 3.26
N THR A 163 -9.83 5.22 2.05
CA THR A 163 -10.47 5.07 0.74
C THR A 163 -11.64 4.08 0.63
N ALA A 164 -11.54 2.84 1.12
CA ALA A 164 -12.59 1.83 1.04
C ALA A 164 -13.71 2.03 2.08
N SER A 165 -13.33 2.44 3.30
CA SER A 165 -14.28 2.82 4.35
C SER A 165 -15.02 4.11 3.99
N ASP A 166 -14.32 5.05 3.36
CA ASP A 166 -14.81 6.34 2.89
C ASP A 166 -15.79 6.15 1.72
N VAL A 167 -15.46 5.29 0.75
CA VAL A 167 -16.40 4.91 -0.32
C VAL A 167 -17.64 4.23 0.26
N LEU A 168 -17.48 3.35 1.24
CA LEU A 168 -18.61 2.71 1.90
C LEU A 168 -19.45 3.71 2.71
N GLY A 169 -18.81 4.67 3.37
CA GLY A 169 -19.47 5.77 4.08
C GLY A 169 -20.22 6.70 3.14
N LEU A 170 -19.61 7.03 2.00
CA LEU A 170 -20.24 7.80 0.92
C LEU A 170 -21.48 7.08 0.39
N LEU A 171 -21.38 5.78 0.10
CA LEU A 171 -22.54 4.94 -0.30
C LEU A 171 -23.62 4.84 0.80
N ARG A 172 -23.29 5.19 2.05
CA ARG A 172 -24.21 5.26 3.19
C ARG A 172 -24.67 6.70 3.52
N GLY A 173 -24.27 7.70 2.72
CA GLY A 173 -24.71 9.09 2.85
C GLY A 173 -23.77 10.02 3.64
N ALA A 174 -22.52 9.65 3.92
CA ALA A 174 -21.54 10.54 4.55
C ALA A 174 -21.06 11.64 3.59
N SER A 175 -20.79 12.85 4.11
CA SER A 175 -20.55 14.08 3.32
C SER A 175 -19.13 14.67 3.42
N ASP A 176 -18.19 14.01 4.10
CA ASP A 176 -16.84 14.54 4.31
C ASP A 176 -16.01 14.57 3.01
N LYS A 177 -15.03 15.49 2.92
CA LYS A 177 -14.13 15.62 1.75
C LYS A 177 -13.18 14.43 1.68
N PHE A 178 -13.20 13.67 0.58
CA PHE A 178 -12.29 12.56 0.35
C PHE A 178 -11.32 12.83 -0.81
N SER A 179 -10.11 12.26 -0.73
CA SER A 179 -9.15 12.28 -1.84
C SER A 179 -8.74 10.86 -2.20
N TRP A 180 -9.17 10.43 -3.38
CA TRP A 180 -8.82 9.12 -3.92
C TRP A 180 -7.41 9.12 -4.51
N HIS A 181 -6.74 7.97 -4.41
CA HIS A 181 -5.54 7.65 -5.18
C HIS A 181 -5.78 6.29 -5.80
N GLY A 182 -5.87 6.22 -7.13
CA GLY A 182 -6.13 4.93 -7.77
C GLY A 182 -5.00 3.93 -7.51
N MET A 183 -5.40 2.66 -7.40
CA MET A 183 -4.46 1.56 -7.35
C MET A 183 -3.81 1.42 -8.73
N MET A 184 -2.56 1.85 -8.83
CA MET A 184 -1.71 1.49 -9.96
C MET A 184 -1.32 0.02 -9.75
N GLU A 185 -1.76 -0.86 -10.63
CA GLU A 185 -1.29 -2.25 -10.63
C GLU A 185 -0.05 -2.35 -11.52
N GLY A 186 1.01 -3.01 -11.04
CA GLY A 186 2.18 -3.34 -11.87
C GLY A 186 3.33 -2.32 -11.90
N TRP A 187 3.20 -1.14 -11.27
CA TRP A 187 4.27 -0.13 -11.23
C TRP A 187 5.59 -0.68 -10.69
N ALA A 188 5.55 -1.55 -9.68
CA ALA A 188 6.76 -2.11 -9.07
C ALA A 188 7.55 -2.99 -10.04
N ILE A 189 6.88 -3.70 -10.96
CA ILE A 189 7.56 -4.52 -11.97
C ILE A 189 8.21 -3.61 -13.01
N TYR A 190 7.49 -2.58 -13.46
CA TYR A 190 8.01 -1.61 -14.42
C TYR A 190 9.26 -0.89 -13.89
N ILE A 191 9.21 -0.39 -12.64
CA ILE A 191 10.35 0.27 -11.98
C ILE A 191 11.51 -0.72 -11.70
N TYR A 192 11.21 -2.00 -11.50
CA TYR A 192 12.24 -3.02 -11.32
C TYR A 192 12.98 -3.32 -12.62
N GLU A 193 12.23 -3.48 -13.72
CA GLU A 193 12.76 -3.84 -15.03
C GLU A 193 13.43 -2.66 -15.75
N GLU A 194 13.05 -1.42 -15.44
CA GLU A 194 13.70 -0.22 -15.98
C GLU A 194 15.09 -0.01 -15.36
N VAL A 195 16.12 -0.23 -16.16
CA VAL A 195 17.53 -0.18 -15.76
C VAL A 195 17.90 1.19 -15.17
N ASN A 196 17.35 2.27 -15.73
CA ASN A 196 17.67 3.64 -15.32
C ASN A 196 16.77 4.17 -14.20
N ALA A 197 15.80 3.39 -13.72
CA ALA A 197 14.89 3.84 -12.68
C ALA A 197 15.65 4.05 -11.36
N HIS A 198 15.57 5.27 -10.83
CA HIS A 198 16.14 5.69 -9.56
C HIS A 198 15.22 6.72 -8.88
N GLY A 199 15.44 6.98 -7.59
CA GLY A 199 14.67 7.98 -6.83
C GLY A 199 13.29 7.51 -6.37
N ARG A 200 12.37 8.46 -6.21
CA ARG A 200 10.99 8.24 -5.78
C ARG A 200 10.07 8.25 -7.00
N TYR A 201 8.90 7.64 -6.87
CA TYR A 201 7.88 7.63 -7.91
C TYR A 201 6.52 7.85 -7.25
N LEU A 202 5.86 8.96 -7.56
CA LEU A 202 4.48 9.20 -7.14
C LEU A 202 3.53 8.41 -8.02
N CYS A 203 3.05 7.28 -7.50
CA CYS A 203 2.04 6.47 -8.17
C CYS A 203 0.63 6.97 -7.81
N SER A 204 0.08 7.90 -8.60
CA SER A 204 -1.31 8.38 -8.48
C SER A 204 -1.98 8.44 -9.84
N SER A 205 -3.21 7.92 -9.96
CA SER A 205 -3.93 7.90 -11.24
C SER A 205 -4.71 9.18 -11.52
N ARG A 206 -5.46 9.69 -10.52
CA ARG A 206 -6.26 10.92 -10.56
C ARG A 206 -6.58 11.38 -9.14
N VAL A 207 -6.58 12.70 -8.92
CA VAL A 207 -7.24 13.32 -7.77
C VAL A 207 -8.67 13.62 -8.20
N LEU A 208 -9.65 13.01 -7.53
CA LEU A 208 -11.07 13.28 -7.73
C LEU A 208 -11.61 13.96 -6.48
N ASP A 209 -12.49 14.94 -6.65
CA ASP A 209 -13.31 15.43 -5.56
C ASP A 209 -14.57 14.55 -5.36
N ASN A 210 -15.38 14.88 -4.34
CA ASN A 210 -16.59 14.12 -4.03
C ASN A 210 -17.62 14.16 -5.16
N THR A 211 -17.74 15.29 -5.86
CA THR A 211 -18.72 15.45 -6.94
C THR A 211 -18.32 14.58 -8.12
N ASP A 212 -17.04 14.58 -8.48
CA ASP A 212 -16.48 13.71 -9.53
C ASP A 212 -16.61 12.23 -9.16
N LEU A 213 -16.37 11.88 -7.90
CA LEU A 213 -16.49 10.51 -7.41
C LEU A 213 -17.94 10.01 -7.43
N VAL A 214 -18.88 10.81 -6.96
CA VAL A 214 -20.32 10.48 -7.00
C VAL A 214 -20.78 10.31 -8.44
N SER A 215 -20.38 11.20 -9.34
CA SER A 215 -20.67 11.11 -10.77
C SER A 215 -20.10 9.83 -11.39
N PHE A 216 -18.84 9.51 -11.09
CA PHE A 216 -18.18 8.29 -11.56
C PHE A 216 -18.88 7.02 -11.05
N LEU A 217 -19.20 6.97 -9.76
CA LEU A 217 -19.87 5.82 -9.13
C LEU A 217 -21.30 5.66 -9.63
N ALA A 218 -22.07 6.74 -9.76
CA ALA A 218 -23.43 6.72 -10.30
C ALA A 218 -23.46 6.21 -11.75
N LYS A 219 -22.49 6.62 -12.58
CA LYS A 219 -22.36 6.13 -13.95
C LYS A 219 -22.00 4.64 -14.02
N ARG A 220 -21.15 4.16 -13.10
CA ARG A 220 -20.66 2.77 -13.10
C ARG A 220 -21.62 1.79 -12.43
N TYR A 221 -22.34 2.24 -11.41
CA TYR A 221 -23.24 1.43 -10.58
C TYR A 221 -24.60 2.12 -10.43
N PRO A 222 -25.40 2.21 -11.52
CA PRO A 222 -26.65 2.97 -11.53
C PRO A 222 -27.73 2.40 -10.58
N SER A 223 -27.58 1.16 -10.12
CA SER A 223 -28.49 0.50 -9.18
C SER A 223 -28.20 0.80 -7.71
N LEU A 224 -27.08 1.46 -7.39
CA LEU A 224 -26.77 1.86 -6.02
C LEU A 224 -27.39 3.23 -5.72
N PRO A 225 -27.89 3.46 -4.49
CA PRO A 225 -28.39 4.78 -4.11
C PRO A 225 -27.26 5.81 -4.26
N SER A 226 -27.50 6.81 -5.12
CA SER A 226 -26.55 7.90 -5.30
C SER A 226 -26.54 8.76 -4.03
N PRO A 227 -25.37 9.07 -3.45
CA PRO A 227 -25.28 10.05 -2.39
C PRO A 227 -25.79 11.37 -2.94
N VAL A 228 -26.87 11.90 -2.38
CA VAL A 228 -27.47 13.16 -2.81
C VAL A 228 -26.40 14.24 -2.68
N ALA A 229 -25.99 14.83 -3.80
CA ALA A 229 -25.10 15.97 -3.80
C ALA A 229 -25.82 17.14 -3.12
N HIS A 230 -25.62 17.31 -1.82
CA HIS A 230 -26.09 18.51 -1.13
C HIS A 230 -25.27 19.69 -1.65
N THR A 231 -25.88 20.46 -2.55
CA THR A 231 -25.46 21.81 -2.91
C THR A 231 -25.37 22.64 -1.64
N LYS A 232 -24.17 23.12 -1.32
CA LYS A 232 -23.95 24.10 -0.26
C LYS A 232 -24.79 25.36 -0.54
N HIS A 233 -25.65 25.73 0.40
CA HIS A 233 -26.04 27.12 0.63
C HIS A 233 -25.05 27.75 1.60
#